data_AF-A0A955UPE0-F1
#
_entry.id   AF-A0A955UPE0-F1
#
_cell.length_a   1.000
_cell.length_b   1.000
_cell.length_c   1.000
_cell.angle_alpha   90.00
_cell.angle_beta   90.00
_cell.angle_gamma   90.00
#
_symmetry.space_group_name_H-M   'P 1'
#
loop_
_entity.id
_entity.type
_entity.pdbx_description
1 polymer ?
#
loop_
_entity_poly.entity_id
_entity_poly.type
_entity_poly.pdbx_seq_one_letter_code
_entity_poly.pdbx_strand_id
1 'polypeptide(L)'
;MTVPSIVRRRSLRKLLVVAGCLVGRPEGALALAGLALLAAGAVLHLWSKGCLEQNRRLTSAGPYRWTRNPFYLANALIDAGLLAVIGQLGVALVYVPIWLLAYHATIGREEAHLRELFADEFEAYRAAVPRLLPTGRVWPRERVQGRFRLDNPALSQGREYARLLGLALSPWAIWTAARIRALGMDVFLPAHDGTLGLIVLLPVGWVVKLALAETFRRPEVRLLPFAERPELRSAIALAVTAGALLASGPGRGASIVTLGLVVPVLALVAIAMRVDGAAGPRLLAGVVALTIGVALAVVQGGLAAMAAPIGWCALVALDELGELRSGRRSASDRTAWRLLPAVFAGAVATAALLLVGLRP
;
A
#
# COMPACT_ATOMS: atom_id res chain seq x y z
N MET A 1 -21.86 18.19 -26.59
CA MET A 1 -21.62 19.04 -25.40
C MET A 1 -20.78 18.27 -24.39
N THR A 2 -19.50 18.60 -24.26
CA THR A 2 -18.58 18.00 -23.29
C THR A 2 -18.76 18.70 -21.94
N VAL A 3 -19.53 18.10 -21.03
CA VAL A 3 -19.64 18.59 -19.66
C VAL A 3 -18.23 18.68 -19.06
N PRO A 4 -17.76 19.86 -18.61
CA PRO A 4 -16.48 19.99 -17.94
C PRO A 4 -16.57 19.20 -16.63
N SER A 5 -15.98 18.00 -16.59
CA SER A 5 -15.95 17.22 -15.36
C SER A 5 -14.93 17.84 -14.39
N ILE A 6 -15.39 18.81 -13.60
CA ILE A 6 -14.65 19.46 -12.51
C ILE A 6 -14.04 18.41 -11.55
N VAL A 7 -14.65 17.22 -11.46
CA VAL A 7 -14.14 16.12 -10.65
C VAL A 7 -13.67 14.96 -11.53
N ARG A 8 -12.38 14.93 -11.82
CA ARG A 8 -11.75 13.75 -12.43
C ARG A 8 -11.80 12.59 -11.42
N ARG A 9 -12.32 11.43 -11.82
CA ARG A 9 -12.33 10.17 -11.03
C ARG A 9 -11.05 9.95 -10.22
N ARG A 10 -9.89 10.23 -10.84
CA ARG A 10 -8.55 10.09 -10.23
C ARG A 10 -8.33 10.89 -8.95
N SER A 11 -9.16 11.89 -8.69
CA SER A 11 -9.07 12.78 -7.53
C SER A 11 -10.09 12.46 -6.43
N LEU A 12 -11.14 11.67 -6.72
CA LEU A 12 -12.24 11.40 -5.77
C LEU A 12 -11.74 10.85 -4.43
N ARG A 13 -10.92 9.81 -4.47
CA ARG A 13 -10.35 9.22 -3.25
C ARG A 13 -9.46 10.20 -2.47
N LYS A 14 -8.75 11.11 -3.16
CA LYS A 14 -7.94 12.13 -2.48
C LYS A 14 -8.83 13.08 -1.70
N LEU A 15 -9.94 13.53 -2.30
CA LEU A 15 -10.93 14.36 -1.63
C LEU A 15 -11.56 13.62 -0.43
N LEU A 16 -11.84 12.32 -0.59
CA LEU A 16 -12.33 11.49 0.51
C LEU A 16 -11.34 11.41 1.68
N VAL A 17 -10.05 11.19 1.41
CA VAL A 17 -9.02 11.17 2.46
C VAL A 17 -8.88 12.53 3.12
N VAL A 18 -8.91 13.63 2.35
CA VAL A 18 -8.91 15.00 2.91
C VAL A 18 -10.11 15.23 3.81
N ALA A 19 -11.33 14.88 3.37
CA ALA A 19 -12.52 14.97 4.20
C ALA A 19 -12.38 14.13 5.48
N GLY A 20 -11.84 12.91 5.37
CA GLY A 20 -11.51 12.06 6.52
C GLY A 20 -10.51 12.71 7.49
N CYS A 21 -9.47 13.35 6.96
CA CYS A 21 -8.51 14.10 7.79
C CYS A 21 -9.12 15.34 8.46
N LEU A 22 -10.24 15.87 7.97
CA LEU A 22 -10.91 17.02 8.58
C LEU A 22 -11.91 16.61 9.65
N VAL A 23 -12.73 15.57 9.39
CA VAL A 23 -13.88 15.23 10.24
C VAL A 23 -13.91 13.78 10.73
N GLY A 24 -13.01 12.92 10.27
CA GLY A 24 -13.05 11.48 10.52
C GLY A 24 -12.82 11.10 11.99
N ARG A 25 -13.53 10.07 12.45
CA ARG A 25 -13.43 9.49 13.79
C ARG A 25 -13.17 7.98 13.67
N PRO A 26 -11.91 7.57 13.43
CA PRO A 26 -11.56 6.18 13.18
C PRO A 26 -11.48 5.37 14.47
N GLU A 27 -12.64 5.08 15.04
CA GLU A 27 -12.76 4.40 16.34
C GLU A 27 -13.71 3.20 16.28
N GLY A 28 -13.48 2.24 17.18
CA GLY A 28 -14.37 1.11 17.41
C GLY A 28 -14.46 0.09 16.26
N ALA A 29 -15.52 -0.72 16.31
CA ALA A 29 -15.72 -1.85 15.40
C ALA A 29 -15.92 -1.43 13.94
N LEU A 30 -16.50 -0.26 13.69
CA LEU A 30 -16.73 0.25 12.33
C LEU A 30 -15.41 0.54 11.61
N ALA A 31 -14.43 1.13 12.31
CA ALA A 31 -13.11 1.36 11.74
C ALA A 31 -12.39 0.03 11.41
N LEU A 32 -12.51 -0.98 12.27
CA LEU A 32 -11.96 -2.32 12.02
C LEU A 32 -12.61 -3.00 10.81
N ALA A 33 -13.94 -2.95 10.71
CA ALA A 33 -14.66 -3.43 9.53
C ALA A 33 -14.23 -2.67 8.27
N GLY A 34 -13.99 -1.36 8.38
CA GLY A 34 -13.47 -0.53 7.30
C GLY A 34 -12.07 -0.94 6.83
N LEU A 35 -11.16 -1.25 7.76
CA LEU A 35 -9.82 -1.78 7.43
C LEU A 35 -9.91 -3.15 6.74
N ALA A 36 -10.80 -4.04 7.20
CA ALA A 36 -11.03 -5.33 6.57
C ALA A 36 -11.56 -5.18 5.13
N LEU A 37 -12.51 -4.28 4.90
CA LEU A 37 -13.02 -3.95 3.56
C LEU A 37 -11.93 -3.37 2.65
N LEU A 38 -11.10 -2.48 3.18
CA LEU A 38 -9.97 -1.90 2.45
C LEU A 38 -8.98 -2.98 2.03
N ALA A 39 -8.63 -3.91 2.93
CA ALA A 39 -7.75 -5.03 2.64
C ALA A 39 -8.36 -5.97 1.58
N ALA A 40 -9.63 -6.34 1.73
CA ALA A 40 -10.34 -7.16 0.75
C ALA A 40 -10.36 -6.51 -0.64
N GLY A 41 -10.64 -5.20 -0.70
CA GLY A 41 -10.58 -4.43 -1.94
C GLY A 41 -9.17 -4.36 -2.54
N ALA A 42 -8.13 -4.22 -1.72
CA ALA A 42 -6.73 -4.24 -2.17
C ALA A 42 -6.33 -5.61 -2.76
N VAL A 43 -6.77 -6.71 -2.15
CA VAL A 43 -6.55 -8.08 -2.67
C VAL A 43 -7.28 -8.26 -4.00
N LEU A 44 -8.56 -7.86 -4.08
CA LEU A 44 -9.32 -7.93 -5.33
C LEU A 44 -8.70 -7.07 -6.43
N HIS A 45 -8.15 -5.91 -6.07
CA HIS A 45 -7.44 -5.02 -6.99
C HIS A 45 -6.20 -5.70 -7.58
N LEU A 46 -5.36 -6.29 -6.73
CA LEU A 46 -4.18 -7.06 -7.14
C LEU A 46 -4.56 -8.24 -8.04
N TRP A 47 -5.57 -9.01 -7.64
CA TRP A 47 -6.05 -10.15 -8.42
C TRP A 47 -6.55 -9.72 -9.80
N SER A 48 -7.34 -8.64 -9.86
CA SER A 48 -7.84 -8.05 -11.11
C SER A 48 -6.70 -7.59 -12.02
N LYS A 49 -5.69 -6.92 -11.47
CA LYS A 49 -4.54 -6.44 -12.25
C LYS A 49 -3.64 -7.57 -12.72
N GLY A 50 -3.45 -8.62 -11.92
CA GLY A 50 -2.64 -9.78 -12.31
C GLY A 50 -3.26 -10.62 -13.42
N CYS A 51 -4.59 -10.58 -13.59
CA CYS A 51 -5.29 -11.26 -14.69
C CYS A 51 -5.44 -10.39 -15.95
N LEU A 52 -5.40 -9.06 -15.81
CA LEU A 52 -5.77 -8.12 -16.89
C LEU A 52 -4.75 -8.13 -18.03
N GLU A 53 -5.23 -8.34 -19.25
CA GLU A 53 -4.47 -8.17 -20.49
C GLU A 53 -5.13 -7.12 -21.38
N GLN A 54 -4.93 -5.86 -21.01
CA GLN A 54 -5.63 -4.72 -21.58
C GLN A 54 -5.47 -4.65 -23.12
N ASN A 55 -6.60 -4.53 -23.82
CA ASN A 55 -6.73 -4.38 -25.28
C ASN A 55 -6.10 -5.50 -26.13
N ARG A 56 -5.64 -6.60 -25.52
CA ARG A 56 -5.05 -7.73 -26.26
C ARG A 56 -6.03 -8.89 -26.43
N ARG A 57 -6.87 -9.13 -25.42
CA ARG A 57 -7.94 -10.12 -25.42
C ARG A 57 -8.99 -9.80 -24.38
N LEU A 58 -10.17 -10.39 -24.52
CA LEU A 58 -11.20 -10.30 -23.49
C LEU A 58 -10.80 -11.13 -22.26
N THR A 59 -10.32 -10.44 -21.22
CA THR A 59 -9.93 -11.11 -19.97
C THR A 59 -11.17 -11.60 -19.21
N SER A 60 -11.32 -12.91 -19.05
CA SER A 60 -12.42 -13.55 -18.30
C SER A 60 -11.94 -14.45 -17.15
N ALA A 61 -10.62 -14.55 -16.96
CA ALA A 61 -10.00 -15.29 -15.86
C ALA A 61 -9.96 -14.53 -14.54
N GLY A 62 -9.83 -15.28 -13.44
CA GLY A 62 -9.78 -14.71 -12.10
C GLY A 62 -11.09 -14.00 -11.75
N PRO A 63 -11.06 -12.78 -11.15
CA PRO A 63 -12.27 -12.15 -10.65
C PRO A 63 -13.23 -11.73 -11.77
N TYR A 64 -12.72 -11.63 -13.01
CA TYR A 64 -13.52 -11.34 -14.21
C TYR A 64 -14.56 -12.44 -14.50
N ARG A 65 -14.43 -13.63 -13.90
CA ARG A 65 -15.41 -14.70 -14.07
C ARG A 65 -16.76 -14.40 -13.40
N TRP A 66 -16.76 -13.58 -12.34
CA TRP A 66 -17.94 -13.28 -11.50
C TRP A 66 -18.47 -11.85 -11.66
N THR A 67 -17.65 -10.95 -12.19
CA THR A 67 -18.04 -9.57 -12.48
C THR A 67 -17.22 -9.06 -13.67
N ARG A 68 -17.81 -8.26 -14.54
CA ARG A 68 -17.11 -7.69 -15.70
C ARG A 68 -16.11 -6.60 -15.29
N ASN A 69 -16.33 -5.98 -14.14
CA ASN A 69 -15.58 -4.81 -13.69
C ASN A 69 -14.99 -5.02 -12.27
N PRO A 70 -14.20 -6.09 -12.03
CA PRO A 70 -13.69 -6.42 -10.69
C PRO A 70 -12.73 -5.35 -10.16
N PHE A 71 -12.00 -4.67 -11.05
CA PHE A 71 -11.16 -3.52 -10.68
C PHE A 71 -11.98 -2.36 -10.10
N TYR A 72 -13.18 -2.14 -10.62
CA TYR A 72 -14.09 -1.11 -10.11
C TYR A 72 -14.77 -1.54 -8.82
N LEU A 73 -15.13 -2.82 -8.70
CA LEU A 73 -15.62 -3.40 -7.45
C LEU A 73 -14.56 -3.29 -6.33
N ALA A 74 -13.30 -3.58 -6.64
CA ALA A 74 -12.19 -3.40 -5.72
C ALA A 74 -12.08 -1.95 -5.22
N ASN A 75 -12.21 -0.97 -6.12
CA ASN A 75 -12.24 0.44 -5.75
C ASN A 75 -13.45 0.79 -4.89
N ALA A 76 -14.63 0.20 -5.15
CA ALA A 76 -15.82 0.39 -4.32
C ALA A 76 -15.59 -0.12 -2.89
N LEU A 77 -15.00 -1.32 -2.74
CA LEU A 77 -14.66 -1.89 -1.44
C LEU A 77 -13.64 -1.05 -0.67
N ILE A 78 -12.59 -0.58 -1.36
CA ILE A 78 -11.58 0.31 -0.77
C ILE A 78 -12.24 1.60 -0.27
N ASP A 79 -13.06 2.24 -1.09
CA ASP A 79 -13.66 3.53 -0.75
C ASP A 79 -14.74 3.37 0.33
N ALA A 80 -15.50 2.27 0.32
CA ALA A 80 -16.42 1.90 1.39
C ALA A 80 -15.69 1.63 2.71
N GLY A 81 -14.53 0.95 2.64
CA GLY A 81 -13.66 0.75 3.79
C GLY A 81 -13.16 2.07 4.38
N LEU A 82 -12.72 3.01 3.53
CA LEU A 82 -12.34 4.35 3.96
C LEU A 82 -13.52 5.12 4.57
N LEU A 83 -14.72 5.05 3.99
CA LEU A 83 -15.90 5.68 4.56
C LEU A 83 -16.24 5.13 5.96
N ALA A 84 -16.11 3.81 6.16
CA ALA A 84 -16.28 3.20 7.47
C ALA A 84 -15.19 3.63 8.47
N VAL A 85 -13.93 3.73 8.04
CA VAL A 85 -12.84 4.29 8.86
C VAL A 85 -13.09 5.76 9.20
N ILE A 86 -13.64 6.56 8.28
CA ILE A 86 -14.00 7.95 8.56
C ILE A 86 -15.11 8.03 9.60
N GLY A 87 -16.05 7.07 9.61
CA GLY A 87 -17.09 6.99 10.64
C GLY A 87 -18.05 8.20 10.64
N GLN A 88 -18.18 8.91 9.51
CA GLN A 88 -19.07 10.07 9.38
C GLN A 88 -20.07 9.84 8.25
N LEU A 89 -21.34 9.63 8.61
CA LEU A 89 -22.42 9.34 7.66
C LEU A 89 -22.59 10.46 6.62
N GLY A 90 -22.46 11.72 7.02
CA GLY A 90 -22.56 12.86 6.10
C GLY A 90 -21.53 12.81 4.96
N VAL A 91 -20.32 12.34 5.23
CA VAL A 91 -19.29 12.16 4.19
C VAL A 91 -19.71 11.07 3.20
N ALA A 92 -20.29 9.96 3.68
CA ALA A 92 -20.79 8.88 2.83
C ALA A 92 -21.95 9.33 1.93
N LEU A 93 -22.92 10.09 2.49
CA LEU A 93 -24.08 10.59 1.76
C LEU A 93 -23.68 11.50 0.58
N VAL A 94 -22.60 12.27 0.72
CA VAL A 94 -22.07 13.10 -0.38
C VAL A 94 -21.20 12.28 -1.33
N TYR A 95 -20.31 11.43 -0.80
CA TYR A 95 -19.35 10.70 -1.62
C TYR A 95 -19.99 9.65 -2.52
N VAL A 96 -20.93 8.86 -2.00
CA VAL A 96 -21.51 7.71 -2.72
C VAL A 96 -22.21 8.11 -4.02
N PRO A 97 -23.10 9.13 -4.06
CA PRO A 97 -23.72 9.57 -5.31
C PRO A 97 -22.70 10.04 -6.36
N ILE A 98 -21.70 10.82 -5.95
CA ILE A 98 -20.63 11.30 -6.84
C ILE A 98 -19.84 10.12 -7.39
N TRP A 99 -19.52 9.15 -6.54
CA TRP A 99 -18.83 7.92 -6.92
C TRP A 99 -19.64 7.14 -7.96
N LEU A 100 -20.94 6.91 -7.71
CA LEU A 100 -21.83 6.17 -8.60
C LEU A 100 -21.89 6.83 -9.99
N LEU A 101 -22.10 8.15 -10.05
CA LEU A 101 -22.12 8.91 -11.31
C LEU A 101 -20.80 8.78 -12.09
N ALA A 102 -19.68 9.05 -11.41
CA ALA A 102 -18.36 9.03 -12.05
C ALA A 102 -17.96 7.64 -12.54
N TYR A 103 -18.24 6.61 -11.74
CA TYR A 103 -17.87 5.22 -12.06
C TYR A 103 -18.81 4.60 -13.09
N HIS A 104 -20.12 4.88 -13.03
CA HIS A 104 -21.08 4.40 -14.04
C HIS A 104 -20.71 4.91 -15.44
N ALA A 105 -20.45 6.21 -15.59
CA ALA A 105 -20.03 6.80 -16.85
C ALA A 105 -18.69 6.26 -17.37
N THR A 106 -17.77 5.90 -16.46
CA THR A 106 -16.47 5.35 -16.86
C THR A 106 -16.59 3.89 -17.31
N ILE A 107 -17.30 3.06 -16.53
CA ILE A 107 -17.57 1.66 -16.89
C ILE A 107 -18.30 1.58 -18.23
N GLY A 108 -19.31 2.43 -18.46
CA GLY A 108 -20.04 2.46 -19.72
C GLY A 108 -19.13 2.73 -20.94
N ARG A 109 -18.19 3.66 -20.82
CA ARG A 109 -17.21 3.96 -21.89
C ARG A 109 -16.24 2.81 -22.13
N GLU A 110 -15.74 2.17 -21.07
CA GLU A 110 -14.85 1.02 -21.21
C GLU A 110 -15.57 -0.20 -21.80
N GLU A 111 -16.82 -0.46 -21.42
CA GLU A 111 -17.62 -1.52 -22.03
C GLU A 111 -17.97 -1.24 -23.50
N ALA A 112 -18.19 0.02 -23.88
CA ALA A 112 -18.37 0.39 -25.28
C ALA A 112 -17.10 0.12 -26.10
N HIS A 113 -15.94 0.49 -25.57
CA HIS A 113 -14.66 0.21 -26.22
C HIS A 113 -14.36 -1.30 -26.33
N LEU A 114 -14.69 -2.09 -25.30
CA LEU A 114 -14.54 -3.55 -25.36
C LEU A 114 -15.49 -4.18 -26.39
N ARG A 115 -16.69 -3.63 -26.57
CA ARG A 115 -17.61 -4.06 -27.63
C ARG A 115 -17.03 -3.79 -29.02
N GLU A 116 -16.39 -2.63 -29.22
CA GLU A 116 -15.73 -2.30 -30.50
C GLU A 116 -14.57 -3.26 -30.80
N LEU A 117 -13.80 -3.65 -29.78
CA LEU A 117 -12.63 -4.53 -29.96
C LEU A 117 -12.98 -6.02 -30.10
N PHE A 118 -14.00 -6.50 -29.39
CA PHE A 118 -14.28 -7.94 -29.23
C PHE A 118 -15.73 -8.35 -29.58
N ALA A 119 -16.51 -7.46 -30.19
CA ALA A 119 -17.84 -7.69 -30.77
C ALA A 119 -18.67 -8.81 -30.08
N ASP A 120 -18.92 -9.91 -30.77
CA ASP A 120 -19.78 -11.03 -30.32
C ASP A 120 -19.26 -11.71 -29.05
N GLU A 121 -17.95 -11.78 -28.87
CA GLU A 121 -17.32 -12.37 -27.68
C GLU A 121 -17.68 -11.56 -26.43
N PHE A 122 -17.61 -10.23 -26.54
CA PHE A 122 -17.99 -9.34 -25.45
C PHE A 122 -19.49 -9.39 -25.15
N GLU A 123 -20.34 -9.52 -26.17
CA GLU A 123 -21.79 -9.63 -25.98
C GLU A 123 -22.19 -10.92 -25.27
N ALA A 124 -21.60 -12.06 -25.66
CA ALA A 124 -21.79 -13.32 -24.94
C ALA A 124 -21.34 -13.20 -23.47
N TYR A 125 -20.18 -12.60 -23.23
CA TYR A 125 -19.65 -12.34 -21.89
C TYR A 125 -20.54 -11.42 -21.07
N ARG A 126 -21.06 -10.35 -21.69
CA ARG A 126 -21.99 -9.38 -21.08
C ARG A 126 -23.31 -10.01 -20.64
N ALA A 127 -23.85 -10.94 -21.43
CA ALA A 127 -25.08 -11.65 -21.09
C ALA A 127 -24.91 -12.57 -19.87
N ALA A 128 -23.74 -13.20 -19.75
CA ALA A 128 -23.46 -14.20 -18.71
C ALA A 128 -22.93 -13.61 -17.40
N VAL A 129 -22.19 -12.49 -17.42
CA VAL A 129 -21.52 -11.95 -16.24
C VAL A 129 -22.10 -10.58 -15.85
N PRO A 130 -22.44 -10.33 -14.57
CA PRO A 130 -22.99 -9.05 -14.14
C PRO A 130 -21.95 -7.93 -14.27
N ARG A 131 -22.43 -6.68 -14.38
CA ARG A 131 -21.56 -5.52 -14.60
C ARG A 131 -20.60 -5.28 -13.43
N LEU A 132 -21.09 -5.29 -12.18
CA LEU A 132 -20.28 -4.88 -11.02
C LEU A 132 -20.41 -5.84 -9.83
N LEU A 133 -21.61 -6.00 -9.27
CA LEU A 133 -21.83 -6.90 -8.12
C LEU A 133 -22.05 -8.34 -8.61
N PRO A 134 -21.36 -9.35 -8.04
CA PRO A 134 -21.62 -10.75 -8.34
C PRO A 134 -23.05 -11.14 -7.95
N THR A 135 -23.79 -11.76 -8.89
CA THR A 135 -25.19 -12.18 -8.69
C THR A 135 -25.36 -13.70 -8.77
N GLY A 136 -24.28 -14.46 -8.64
CA GLY A 136 -24.27 -15.91 -8.84
C GLY A 136 -24.21 -16.33 -10.33
N ARG A 137 -24.39 -15.40 -11.27
CA ARG A 137 -24.09 -15.65 -12.69
C ARG A 137 -22.57 -15.62 -12.91
N VAL A 138 -22.05 -16.62 -13.61
CA VAL A 138 -20.61 -16.86 -13.73
C VAL A 138 -20.26 -17.29 -15.15
N TRP A 139 -19.11 -16.84 -15.65
CA TRP A 139 -18.61 -17.28 -16.96
C TRP A 139 -18.24 -18.78 -16.95
N PRO A 140 -18.63 -19.56 -17.98
CA PRO A 140 -18.30 -20.98 -18.10
C PRO A 140 -16.79 -21.24 -18.04
N ARG A 141 -16.36 -22.28 -17.33
CA ARG A 141 -14.93 -22.54 -17.10
C ARG A 141 -14.20 -22.87 -18.40
N GLU A 142 -14.86 -23.52 -19.35
CA GLU A 142 -14.26 -23.92 -20.63
C GLU A 142 -13.97 -22.72 -21.53
N ARG A 143 -14.67 -21.59 -21.32
CA ARG A 143 -14.52 -20.35 -22.09
C ARG A 143 -13.63 -19.31 -21.42
N VAL A 144 -13.01 -19.64 -20.28
CA VAL A 144 -12.15 -18.72 -19.54
C VAL A 144 -10.88 -18.45 -20.34
N GLN A 145 -10.59 -17.17 -20.54
CA GLN A 145 -9.36 -16.70 -21.16
C GLN A 145 -8.53 -15.87 -20.18
N GLY A 146 -7.24 -16.17 -20.12
CA GLY A 146 -6.29 -15.54 -19.21
C GLY A 146 -5.92 -16.41 -18.02
N ARG A 147 -4.99 -15.91 -17.21
CA ARG A 147 -4.65 -16.48 -15.90
C ARG A 147 -4.01 -15.39 -15.05
N PHE A 148 -4.03 -15.57 -13.73
CA PHE A 148 -3.27 -14.70 -12.84
C PHE A 148 -1.77 -14.85 -13.08
N ARG A 149 -1.06 -13.73 -13.21
CA ARG A 149 0.38 -13.66 -13.43
C ARG A 149 0.97 -12.54 -12.58
N LEU A 150 1.90 -12.87 -11.68
CA LEU A 150 2.60 -11.86 -10.86
C LEU A 150 3.55 -11.00 -11.71
N ASP A 151 4.08 -11.58 -12.78
CA ASP A 151 4.93 -10.93 -13.78
C ASP A 151 4.14 -10.11 -14.81
N ASN A 152 2.80 -10.10 -14.73
CA ASN A 152 1.95 -9.32 -15.62
C ASN A 152 2.42 -7.85 -15.65
N PRO A 153 2.63 -7.25 -16.84
CA PRO A 153 3.03 -5.84 -16.98
C PRO A 153 2.19 -4.86 -16.16
N ALA A 154 0.90 -5.16 -15.96
CA ALA A 154 0.00 -4.36 -15.14
C ALA A 154 0.38 -4.32 -13.64
N LEU A 155 1.15 -5.31 -13.15
CA LEU A 155 1.69 -5.40 -11.79
C LEU A 155 3.21 -5.15 -11.74
N SER A 156 3.99 -5.75 -12.65
CA SER A 156 5.46 -5.77 -12.63
C SER A 156 6.11 -4.41 -12.92
N GLN A 157 5.34 -3.47 -13.49
CA GLN A 157 5.71 -2.05 -13.56
C GLN A 157 5.63 -1.32 -12.21
N GLY A 158 5.15 -1.98 -11.15
CA GLY A 158 5.14 -1.54 -9.74
C GLY A 158 4.45 -0.24 -9.36
N ARG A 159 3.81 0.44 -10.32
CA ARG A 159 2.86 1.54 -10.06
C ARG A 159 1.77 1.11 -9.06
N GLU A 160 1.41 -0.17 -9.09
CA GLU A 160 0.40 -0.72 -8.20
C GLU A 160 0.93 -0.91 -6.76
N TYR A 161 2.22 -1.17 -6.56
CA TYR A 161 2.81 -1.24 -5.20
C TYR A 161 2.77 0.13 -4.51
N ALA A 162 3.21 1.19 -5.18
CA ALA A 162 3.11 2.54 -4.64
C ALA A 162 1.65 2.96 -4.37
N ARG A 163 0.71 2.50 -5.21
CA ARG A 163 -0.72 2.71 -4.97
C ARG A 163 -1.19 2.01 -3.71
N LEU A 164 -0.89 0.72 -3.55
CA LEU A 164 -1.28 -0.06 -2.37
C LEU A 164 -0.69 0.54 -1.09
N LEU A 165 0.51 1.12 -1.15
CA LEU A 165 1.14 1.77 0.02
C LEU A 165 0.34 3.02 0.36
N GLY A 166 0.01 3.82 -0.67
CA GLY A 166 -0.89 4.95 -0.51
C GLY A 166 -2.25 4.57 0.08
N LEU A 167 -2.81 3.40 -0.26
CA LEU A 167 -4.06 2.90 0.32
C LEU A 167 -3.90 2.55 1.80
N ALA A 168 -2.79 1.92 2.20
CA ALA A 168 -2.50 1.61 3.60
C ALA A 168 -2.21 2.88 4.43
N LEU A 169 -1.57 3.89 3.85
CA LEU A 169 -1.31 5.18 4.50
C LEU A 169 -2.57 6.04 4.66
N SER A 170 -3.62 5.80 3.86
CA SER A 170 -4.84 6.61 3.89
C SER A 170 -5.61 6.53 5.23
N PRO A 171 -5.96 5.35 5.77
CA PRO A 171 -6.59 5.25 7.09
C PRO A 171 -5.66 5.73 8.21
N TRP A 172 -4.34 5.55 8.07
CA TRP A 172 -3.37 6.08 9.03
C TRP A 172 -3.36 7.62 9.02
N ALA A 173 -3.41 8.26 7.85
CA ALA A 173 -3.51 9.72 7.76
C ALA A 173 -4.78 10.26 8.44
N ILE A 174 -5.92 9.57 8.24
CA ILE A 174 -7.19 9.92 8.88
C ILE A 174 -7.09 9.78 10.40
N TRP A 175 -6.47 8.69 10.89
CA TRP A 175 -6.21 8.47 12.31
C TRP A 175 -5.28 9.53 12.91
N THR A 176 -4.16 9.83 12.25
CA THR A 176 -3.21 10.86 12.67
C THR A 176 -3.90 12.21 12.81
N ALA A 177 -4.69 12.61 11.79
CA ALA A 177 -5.41 13.87 11.86
C ALA A 177 -6.46 13.88 12.98
N ALA A 178 -7.16 12.76 13.21
CA ALA A 178 -8.11 12.64 14.32
C ALA A 178 -7.43 12.78 15.69
N ARG A 179 -6.25 12.15 15.87
CA ARG A 179 -5.45 12.28 17.11
C ARG A 179 -4.95 13.69 17.33
N ILE A 180 -4.44 14.36 16.30
CA ILE A 180 -4.01 15.76 16.40
C ILE A 180 -5.18 16.66 16.79
N ARG A 181 -6.37 16.46 16.21
CA ARG A 181 -7.56 17.24 16.58
C ARG A 181 -8.04 16.98 18.01
N ALA A 182 -7.91 15.73 18.49
CA ALA A 182 -8.36 15.33 19.82
C ALA A 182 -7.39 15.78 20.93
N LEU A 183 -6.08 15.68 20.70
CA LEU A 183 -5.04 15.98 21.69
C LEU A 183 -4.55 17.42 21.61
N GLY A 184 -4.69 18.10 20.46
CA GLY A 184 -4.14 19.45 20.27
C GLY A 184 -2.63 19.47 20.54
N MET A 185 -2.20 20.36 21.44
CA MET A 185 -0.80 20.48 21.85
C MET A 185 -0.36 19.41 22.86
N ASP A 186 -1.31 18.70 23.48
CA ASP A 186 -0.98 17.66 24.46
C ASP A 186 -0.27 16.47 23.82
N VAL A 187 -0.35 16.34 22.49
CA VAL A 187 0.38 15.31 21.72
C VAL A 187 1.90 15.33 21.95
N PHE A 188 2.46 16.46 22.39
CA PHE A 188 3.88 16.61 22.71
C PHE A 188 4.25 16.21 24.14
N LEU A 189 3.27 15.86 24.97
CA LEU A 189 3.52 15.40 26.34
C LEU A 189 4.05 13.96 26.33
N PRO A 190 4.94 13.57 27.26
CA PRO A 190 5.50 12.22 27.35
C PRO A 190 4.44 11.09 27.42
N ALA A 191 3.26 11.40 27.95
CA ALA A 191 2.12 10.48 28.00
C ALA A 191 1.65 10.01 26.59
N HIS A 192 2.02 10.72 25.54
CA HIS A 192 1.60 10.47 24.16
C HIS A 192 2.76 10.15 23.21
N ASP A 193 3.96 9.85 23.71
CA ASP A 193 5.15 9.59 22.89
C ASP A 193 4.95 8.53 21.80
N GLY A 194 4.22 7.45 22.11
CA GLY A 194 3.86 6.43 21.11
C GLY A 194 2.96 6.97 20.00
N THR A 195 2.01 7.84 20.35
CA THR A 195 1.13 8.50 19.37
C THR A 195 1.91 9.49 18.52
N LEU A 196 2.76 10.31 19.14
CA LEU A 196 3.64 11.24 18.45
C LEU A 196 4.56 10.53 17.48
N GLY A 197 5.15 9.39 17.87
CA GLY A 197 5.98 8.57 16.99
C GLY A 197 5.24 8.11 15.73
N LEU A 198 4.00 7.64 15.87
CA LEU A 198 3.17 7.25 14.73
C LEU A 198 2.80 8.43 13.83
N ILE A 199 2.58 9.61 14.40
CA ILE A 199 2.34 10.83 13.63
C ILE A 199 3.57 11.19 12.79
N VAL A 200 4.76 11.15 13.40
CA VAL A 200 6.03 11.48 12.73
C VAL A 200 6.41 10.45 11.67
N LEU A 201 6.01 9.18 11.83
CA LEU A 201 6.24 8.13 10.84
C LEU A 201 5.38 8.22 9.58
N LEU A 202 4.23 8.90 9.63
CA LEU A 202 3.34 9.02 8.48
C LEU A 202 4.00 9.77 7.30
N PRO A 203 4.66 10.94 7.47
CA PRO A 203 5.46 11.57 6.44
C PRO A 203 6.53 10.65 5.84
N VAL A 204 7.21 9.86 6.68
CA VAL A 204 8.22 8.88 6.23
C VAL A 204 7.60 7.85 5.30
N GLY A 205 6.47 7.25 5.72
CA GLY A 205 5.72 6.32 4.87
C GLY A 205 5.32 6.95 3.53
N TRP A 206 4.95 8.23 3.52
CA TRP A 206 4.60 8.96 2.30
C TRP A 206 5.82 9.20 1.39
N VAL A 207 6.97 9.54 1.96
CA VAL A 207 8.25 9.64 1.22
C VAL A 207 8.60 8.29 0.59
N VAL A 208 8.52 7.20 1.35
CA VAL A 208 8.78 5.83 0.86
C VAL A 208 7.84 5.47 -0.29
N LYS A 209 6.55 5.84 -0.20
CA LYS A 209 5.59 5.67 -1.29
C LYS A 209 5.98 6.43 -2.56
N LEU A 210 6.41 7.69 -2.43
CA LEU A 210 6.84 8.50 -3.58
C LEU A 210 8.12 7.94 -4.19
N ALA A 211 9.09 7.58 -3.35
CA ALA A 211 10.32 6.94 -3.76
C ALA A 211 10.06 5.62 -4.49
N LEU A 212 9.19 4.75 -3.95
CA LEU A 212 8.78 3.51 -4.58
C LEU A 212 8.13 3.76 -5.95
N ALA A 213 7.29 4.79 -6.09
CA ALA A 213 6.71 5.15 -7.38
C ALA A 213 7.79 5.58 -8.40
N GLU A 214 8.79 6.35 -7.95
CA GLU A 214 9.87 6.83 -8.82
C GLU A 214 10.83 5.70 -9.22
N THR A 215 11.25 4.82 -8.29
CA THR A 215 12.10 3.64 -8.57
C THR A 215 11.53 2.78 -9.68
N PHE A 216 10.20 2.62 -9.73
CA PHE A 216 9.53 1.84 -10.76
C PHE A 216 9.27 2.61 -12.05
N ARG A 217 9.16 3.95 -11.99
CA ARG A 217 8.92 4.81 -13.15
C ARG A 217 10.20 5.15 -13.91
N ARG A 218 11.27 5.42 -13.17
CA ARG A 218 12.59 5.86 -13.64
C ARG A 218 13.68 5.15 -12.83
N PRO A 219 13.90 3.84 -13.05
CA PRO A 219 14.89 3.06 -12.29
C PRO A 219 16.34 3.57 -12.44
N GLU A 220 16.62 4.37 -13.47
CA GLU A 220 17.89 5.06 -13.70
C GLU A 220 18.15 6.21 -12.71
N VAL A 221 17.09 6.83 -12.16
CA VAL A 221 17.21 7.93 -11.20
C VAL A 221 17.59 7.37 -9.83
N ARG A 222 18.72 7.86 -9.29
CA ARG A 222 19.12 7.54 -7.92
C ARG A 222 18.36 8.41 -6.93
N LEU A 223 17.77 7.79 -5.92
CA LEU A 223 17.06 8.46 -4.84
C LEU A 223 18.03 9.15 -3.86
N LEU A 224 19.24 8.58 -3.71
CA LEU A 224 20.31 9.10 -2.86
C LEU A 224 21.54 9.46 -3.70
N PRO A 225 21.48 10.54 -4.52
CA PRO A 225 22.52 10.85 -5.49
C PRO A 225 23.88 11.19 -4.84
N PHE A 226 23.88 11.62 -3.58
CA PHE A 226 25.09 11.97 -2.82
C PHE A 226 25.76 10.76 -2.16
N ALA A 227 25.11 9.59 -2.12
CA ALA A 227 25.64 8.36 -1.52
C ALA A 227 25.85 7.30 -2.61
N GLU A 228 26.81 7.54 -3.51
CA GLU A 228 27.03 6.69 -4.68
C GLU A 228 27.55 5.29 -4.35
N ARG A 229 28.31 5.15 -3.27
CA ARG A 229 28.88 3.88 -2.83
C ARG A 229 27.90 3.14 -1.91
N PRO A 230 27.58 1.86 -2.18
CA PRO A 230 26.71 1.06 -1.30
C PRO A 230 27.20 0.98 0.15
N GLU A 231 28.52 1.02 0.36
CA GLU A 231 29.16 1.02 1.67
C GLU A 231 28.84 2.31 2.44
N LEU A 232 28.85 3.46 1.75
CA LEU A 232 28.51 4.76 2.34
C LEU A 232 27.04 4.81 2.75
N ARG A 233 26.12 4.28 1.92
CA ARG A 233 24.69 4.18 2.25
C ARG A 233 24.46 3.37 3.52
N SER A 234 25.15 2.25 3.65
CA SER A 234 25.07 1.34 4.81
C SER A 234 25.67 1.96 6.08
N ALA A 235 26.81 2.67 5.94
CA ALA A 235 27.43 3.38 7.05
C ALA A 235 26.55 4.52 7.59
N ILE A 236 25.93 5.31 6.71
CA ILE A 236 24.97 6.36 7.11
C ILE A 236 23.75 5.72 7.79
N ALA A 237 23.24 4.59 7.29
CA ALA A 237 22.12 3.88 7.91
C ALA A 237 22.44 3.47 9.34
N LEU A 238 23.64 2.91 9.57
CA LEU A 238 24.11 2.52 10.89
C LEU A 238 24.28 3.75 11.80
N ALA A 239 24.88 4.83 11.30
CA ALA A 239 25.10 6.06 12.07
C ALA A 239 23.78 6.74 12.48
N VAL A 240 22.81 6.84 11.57
CA VAL A 240 21.48 7.40 11.84
C VAL A 240 20.72 6.52 12.85
N THR A 241 20.79 5.20 12.71
CA THR A 241 20.15 4.26 13.64
C THR A 241 20.77 4.33 15.03
N ALA A 242 22.11 4.33 15.12
CA ALA A 242 22.83 4.44 16.38
C ALA A 242 22.56 5.79 17.07
N GLY A 243 22.59 6.90 16.32
CA GLY A 243 22.27 8.23 16.85
C GLY A 243 20.83 8.31 17.38
N ALA A 244 19.87 7.71 16.66
CA ALA A 244 18.49 7.66 17.11
C ALA A 244 18.28 6.80 18.36
N LEU A 245 19.01 5.68 18.48
CA LEU A 245 19.02 4.86 19.70
C LEU A 245 19.65 5.58 20.88
N LEU A 246 20.75 6.31 20.67
CA LEU A 246 21.38 7.11 21.72
C LEU A 246 20.50 8.29 22.18
N ALA A 247 19.70 8.85 21.28
CA ALA A 247 18.73 9.90 21.60
C ALA A 247 17.45 9.35 22.29
N SER A 248 17.19 8.05 22.18
CA SER A 248 16.06 7.37 22.84
C SER A 248 16.47 7.01 24.27
N GLY A 249 16.09 7.82 25.26
CA GLY A 249 16.41 7.55 26.67
C GLY A 249 15.80 6.23 27.20
N PRO A 250 16.26 5.73 28.37
CA PRO A 250 15.74 4.48 28.93
C PRO A 250 14.31 4.64 29.51
N GLY A 251 13.30 4.22 28.75
CA GLY A 251 11.89 4.11 29.18
C GLY A 251 11.44 2.67 29.43
N ARG A 252 10.51 2.45 30.38
CA ARG A 252 9.95 1.15 30.77
C ARG A 252 8.71 0.78 29.95
N GLY A 253 8.65 -0.47 29.48
CA GLY A 253 7.41 -1.18 29.13
C GLY A 253 7.43 -1.84 27.75
N ALA A 254 7.53 -3.17 27.70
CA ALA A 254 7.34 -3.93 26.47
C ALA A 254 5.88 -4.42 26.39
N SER A 255 5.18 -4.12 25.30
CA SER A 255 3.84 -4.66 25.02
C SER A 255 3.91 -5.78 23.97
N ILE A 256 2.90 -6.66 23.96
CA ILE A 256 2.71 -7.80 23.04
C ILE A 256 2.81 -7.39 21.54
N VAL A 257 2.65 -6.09 21.23
CA VAL A 257 2.85 -5.49 19.90
C VAL A 257 4.30 -5.67 19.40
N THR A 258 5.29 -5.67 20.31
CA THR A 258 6.71 -5.85 19.99
C THR A 258 6.99 -7.24 19.38
N LEU A 259 6.24 -8.28 19.76
CA LEU A 259 6.34 -9.62 19.19
C LEU A 259 5.64 -9.74 17.83
N GLY A 260 4.59 -8.96 17.57
CA GLY A 260 3.85 -8.95 16.30
C GLY A 260 4.62 -8.32 15.13
N LEU A 261 5.60 -7.44 15.41
CA LEU A 261 6.52 -6.84 14.42
C LEU A 261 7.69 -7.76 14.05
N VAL A 262 8.12 -8.62 14.98
CA VAL A 262 9.26 -9.53 14.80
C VAL A 262 8.94 -10.65 13.81
N VAL A 263 7.71 -11.17 13.79
CA VAL A 263 7.32 -12.28 12.91
C VAL A 263 7.33 -11.93 11.40
N PRO A 264 6.75 -10.80 10.95
CA PRO A 264 6.89 -10.36 9.55
C PRO A 264 8.34 -10.09 9.16
N VAL A 265 9.16 -9.61 10.10
CA VAL A 265 10.60 -9.39 9.88
C VAL A 265 11.35 -10.70 9.75
N LEU A 266 11.10 -11.68 10.61
CA LEU A 266 11.71 -13.01 10.48
C LEU A 266 11.29 -13.70 9.19
N ALA A 267 10.05 -13.48 8.72
CA ALA A 267 9.60 -13.91 7.42
C ALA A 267 10.35 -13.18 6.28
N LEU A 268 10.56 -11.86 6.39
CA LEU A 268 11.38 -11.04 5.50
C LEU A 268 12.85 -11.48 5.47
N VAL A 269 13.40 -11.87 6.61
CA VAL A 269 14.76 -12.42 6.79
C VAL A 269 14.85 -13.79 6.13
N ALA A 270 13.91 -14.70 6.36
CA ALA A 270 13.85 -16.02 5.70
C ALA A 270 13.68 -15.90 4.17
N ILE A 271 13.00 -14.84 3.74
CA ILE A 271 12.80 -14.45 2.35
C ILE A 271 14.09 -13.87 1.74
N ALA A 272 14.80 -13.00 2.47
CA ALA A 272 16.09 -12.42 2.06
C ALA A 272 17.22 -13.46 2.05
N MET A 273 17.16 -14.48 2.90
CA MET A 273 18.05 -15.65 2.91
C MET A 273 17.96 -16.51 1.64
N ARG A 274 17.02 -16.21 0.72
CA ARG A 274 16.93 -16.84 -0.61
C ARG A 274 17.47 -15.95 -1.75
N VAL A 275 18.16 -14.86 -1.42
CA VAL A 275 18.82 -13.95 -2.38
C VAL A 275 20.30 -14.33 -2.47
N ASP A 276 20.72 -14.88 -3.61
CA ASP A 276 22.10 -15.33 -3.85
C ASP A 276 22.97 -14.17 -4.35
N GLY A 277 23.84 -13.64 -3.49
CA GLY A 277 24.83 -12.62 -3.89
C GLY A 277 25.26 -11.68 -2.77
N ALA A 278 26.19 -10.77 -3.07
CA ALA A 278 26.74 -9.79 -2.12
C ALA A 278 25.71 -8.74 -1.63
N ALA A 279 24.52 -8.66 -2.25
CA ALA A 279 23.43 -7.77 -1.86
C ALA A 279 22.57 -8.35 -0.70
N GLY A 280 22.41 -9.69 -0.64
CA GLY A 280 21.60 -10.37 0.38
C GLY A 280 22.05 -10.06 1.82
N PRO A 281 23.34 -10.19 2.17
CA PRO A 281 23.86 -9.91 3.52
C PRO A 281 23.71 -8.43 3.93
N ARG A 282 23.79 -7.49 2.98
CA ARG A 282 23.71 -6.04 3.25
C ARG A 282 22.26 -5.59 3.49
N LEU A 283 21.33 -6.09 2.68
CA LEU A 283 19.89 -5.93 2.91
C LEU A 283 19.45 -6.59 4.23
N LEU A 284 19.99 -7.78 4.53
CA LEU A 284 19.75 -8.49 5.78
C LEU A 284 20.19 -7.66 7.00
N ALA A 285 21.42 -7.13 6.98
CA ALA A 285 21.93 -6.29 8.06
C ALA A 285 21.09 -5.03 8.27
N GLY A 286 20.66 -4.37 7.19
CA GLY A 286 19.79 -3.19 7.26
C GLY A 286 18.40 -3.50 7.82
N VAL A 287 17.77 -4.59 7.39
CA VAL A 287 16.45 -5.02 7.88
C VAL A 287 16.50 -5.46 9.34
N VAL A 288 17.54 -6.21 9.74
CA VAL A 288 17.73 -6.62 11.14
C VAL A 288 18.01 -5.42 12.02
N ALA A 289 18.93 -4.52 11.64
CA ALA A 289 19.23 -3.30 12.39
C ALA A 289 18.00 -2.40 12.53
N LEU A 290 17.22 -2.24 11.45
CA LEU A 290 16.00 -1.45 11.49
C LEU A 290 14.94 -2.06 12.40
N THR A 291 14.79 -3.39 12.37
CA THR A 291 13.81 -4.07 13.21
C THR A 291 14.18 -4.00 14.68
N ILE A 292 15.45 -4.24 15.00
CA ILE A 292 15.97 -4.10 16.36
C ILE A 292 15.80 -2.65 16.83
N GLY A 293 16.13 -1.66 15.99
CA GLY A 293 15.94 -0.24 16.29
C GLY A 293 14.49 0.12 16.59
N VAL A 294 13.55 -0.34 15.76
CA VAL A 294 12.10 -0.13 15.97
C VAL A 294 11.61 -0.84 17.23
N ALA A 295 12.01 -2.09 17.46
CA ALA A 295 11.62 -2.83 18.65
C ALA A 295 12.14 -2.15 19.93
N LEU A 296 13.39 -1.70 19.93
CA LEU A 296 13.99 -0.98 21.06
C LEU A 296 13.33 0.38 21.29
N ALA A 297 13.05 1.15 20.24
CA ALA A 297 12.39 2.43 20.37
C ALA A 297 10.93 2.32 20.83
N VAL A 298 10.22 1.25 20.46
CA VAL A 298 8.90 0.93 21.02
C VAL A 298 9.01 0.66 22.53
N VAL A 299 10.03 -0.10 22.94
CA VAL A 299 10.26 -0.43 24.36
C VAL A 299 10.67 0.80 25.18
N GLN A 300 11.41 1.73 24.57
CA GLN A 300 11.96 2.92 25.23
C GLN A 300 11.06 4.16 25.13
N GLY A 301 9.92 4.08 24.43
CA GLY A 301 9.06 5.25 24.17
C GLY A 301 9.63 6.23 23.14
N GLY A 302 10.71 5.87 22.43
CA GLY A 302 11.41 6.71 21.46
C GLY A 302 10.97 6.54 20.00
N LEU A 303 9.75 6.07 19.72
CA LEU A 303 9.32 5.70 18.35
C LEU A 303 9.51 6.86 17.34
N ALA A 304 9.34 8.11 17.77
CA ALA A 304 9.59 9.29 16.95
C ALA A 304 11.05 9.38 16.44
N ALA A 305 12.03 8.98 17.26
CA ALA A 305 13.44 8.98 16.89
C ALA A 305 13.74 7.97 15.76
N MET A 306 12.93 6.92 15.60
CA MET A 306 13.11 5.90 14.56
C MET A 306 12.63 6.31 13.17
N ALA A 307 11.94 7.44 13.05
CA ALA A 307 11.44 7.90 11.76
C ALA A 307 12.55 8.14 10.73
N ALA A 308 13.65 8.79 11.13
CA ALA A 308 14.80 9.02 10.26
C ALA A 308 15.53 7.70 9.87
N PRO A 309 15.86 6.79 10.81
CA PRO A 309 16.38 5.46 10.48
C PRO A 309 15.50 4.66 9.51
N ILE A 310 14.18 4.60 9.77
CA ILE A 310 13.21 3.89 8.90
C ILE A 310 13.21 4.48 7.49
N GLY A 311 13.12 5.81 7.39
CA GLY A 311 13.13 6.49 6.10
C GLY A 311 14.40 6.23 5.32
N TRP A 312 15.56 6.35 5.98
CA TRP A 312 16.86 6.13 5.36
C TRP A 312 17.02 4.70 4.84
N CYS A 313 16.77 3.68 5.67
CA CYS A 313 16.87 2.28 5.28
C CYS A 313 15.94 1.94 4.12
N ALA A 314 14.71 2.48 4.12
CA ALA A 314 13.78 2.27 3.02
C ALA A 314 14.27 2.91 1.71
N LEU A 315 14.83 4.12 1.76
CA LEU A 315 15.40 4.77 0.58
C LEU A 315 16.61 4.00 0.02
N VAL A 316 17.50 3.49 0.88
CA VAL A 316 18.63 2.66 0.47
C VAL A 316 18.14 1.40 -0.27
N ALA A 317 17.17 0.68 0.30
CA ALA A 317 16.60 -0.52 -0.32
C ALA A 317 15.95 -0.22 -1.68
N LEU A 318 15.27 0.93 -1.81
CA LEU A 318 14.66 1.36 -3.06
C LEU A 318 15.67 1.79 -4.12
N ASP A 319 16.81 2.36 -3.72
CA ASP A 319 17.90 2.72 -4.64
C ASP A 319 18.59 1.47 -5.20
N GLU A 320 18.85 0.47 -4.34
CA GLU A 320 19.37 -0.83 -4.78
C GLU A 320 18.39 -1.56 -5.72
N LEU A 321 17.09 -1.48 -5.45
CA LEU A 321 16.06 -2.01 -6.34
C LEU A 321 16.08 -1.31 -7.72
N GLY A 322 16.27 0.01 -7.74
CA GLY A 322 16.41 0.79 -8.97
C GLY A 322 17.62 0.38 -9.80
N GLU A 323 18.77 0.20 -9.13
CA GLU A 323 20.01 -0.28 -9.76
C GLU A 323 19.83 -1.64 -10.44
N LEU A 324 19.20 -2.60 -9.75
CA LEU A 324 18.88 -3.92 -10.31
C LEU A 324 17.95 -3.81 -11.55
N ARG A 325 16.96 -2.91 -11.54
CA ARG A 325 16.06 -2.71 -12.70
C ARG A 325 16.72 -2.04 -13.88
N SER A 326 17.62 -1.10 -13.61
CA SER A 326 18.33 -0.34 -14.64
C SER A 326 19.41 -1.17 -15.37
N GLY A 327 19.67 -2.41 -14.93
CA GLY A 327 20.75 -3.23 -15.47
C GLY A 327 22.15 -2.78 -15.04
N ARG A 328 22.26 -1.81 -14.11
CA ARG A 328 23.53 -1.33 -13.54
C ARG A 328 24.20 -2.36 -12.62
N ARG A 329 23.49 -3.42 -12.22
CA ARG A 329 24.01 -4.60 -11.51
C ARG A 329 23.69 -5.88 -12.29
N SER A 330 24.63 -6.82 -12.32
CA SER A 330 24.51 -8.11 -13.04
C SER A 330 23.34 -8.96 -12.53
N ALA A 331 22.63 -9.60 -13.47
CA ALA A 331 21.32 -10.25 -13.30
C ALA A 331 21.35 -11.70 -12.74
N SER A 332 22.38 -12.07 -11.95
CA SER A 332 22.36 -13.35 -11.22
C SER A 332 21.31 -13.37 -10.09
N ASP A 333 20.79 -12.20 -9.69
CA ASP A 333 19.93 -11.97 -8.52
C ASP A 333 18.42 -11.88 -8.84
N ARG A 334 17.90 -12.77 -9.70
CA ARG A 334 16.49 -12.72 -10.15
C ARG A 334 15.44 -13.09 -9.08
N THR A 335 15.86 -13.56 -7.91
CA THR A 335 14.98 -14.04 -6.83
C THR A 335 14.27 -12.92 -6.08
N ALA A 336 14.87 -11.72 -5.97
CA ALA A 336 14.32 -10.57 -5.24
C ALA A 336 12.94 -10.11 -5.75
N TRP A 337 12.69 -10.25 -7.06
CA TRP A 337 11.42 -9.87 -7.70
C TRP A 337 10.21 -10.66 -7.20
N ARG A 338 10.43 -11.91 -6.77
CA ARG A 338 9.34 -12.81 -6.33
C ARG A 338 8.84 -12.49 -4.93
N LEU A 339 9.59 -11.68 -4.18
CA LEU A 339 9.44 -11.52 -2.74
C LEU A 339 8.75 -10.20 -2.37
N LEU A 340 8.84 -9.19 -3.23
CA LEU A 340 8.16 -7.89 -3.10
C LEU A 340 6.67 -7.99 -2.69
N PRO A 341 5.84 -8.87 -3.28
CA PRO A 341 4.45 -9.03 -2.86
C PRO A 341 4.28 -9.49 -1.40
N ALA A 342 5.17 -10.37 -0.92
CA ALA A 342 5.14 -10.88 0.46
C ALA A 342 5.60 -9.82 1.47
N VAL A 343 6.65 -9.05 1.13
CA VAL A 343 7.10 -7.88 1.91
C VAL A 343 5.97 -6.86 2.05
N PHE A 344 5.27 -6.62 0.95
CA PHE A 344 4.18 -5.65 0.91
C PHE A 344 2.96 -6.11 1.72
N ALA A 345 2.60 -7.39 1.61
CA ALA A 345 1.54 -7.98 2.43
C ALA A 345 1.88 -7.93 3.93
N GLY A 346 3.15 -8.19 4.28
CA GLY A 346 3.66 -8.05 5.65
C GLY A 346 3.54 -6.61 6.17
N ALA A 347 4.00 -5.62 5.40
CA ALA A 347 3.92 -4.21 5.79
C ALA A 347 2.47 -3.72 5.97
N VAL A 348 1.54 -4.16 5.10
CA VAL A 348 0.11 -3.84 5.22
C VAL A 348 -0.51 -4.51 6.45
N ALA A 349 -0.17 -5.77 6.73
CA ALA A 349 -0.63 -6.49 7.91
C ALA A 349 -0.09 -5.85 9.21
N THR A 350 1.18 -5.44 9.22
CA THR A 350 1.79 -4.72 10.33
C THR A 350 1.15 -3.36 10.57
N ALA A 351 0.89 -2.57 9.52
CA ALA A 351 0.19 -1.30 9.65
C ALA A 351 -1.24 -1.48 10.19
N ALA A 352 -1.94 -2.54 9.76
CA ALA A 352 -3.25 -2.89 10.29
C ALA A 352 -3.20 -3.31 11.77
N LEU A 353 -2.20 -4.11 12.16
CA LEU A 353 -1.99 -4.53 13.55
C LEU A 353 -1.60 -3.37 14.47
N LEU A 354 -0.79 -2.42 13.99
CA LEU A 354 -0.46 -1.19 14.73
C LEU A 354 -1.70 -0.35 14.99
N LEU A 355 -2.62 -0.24 14.02
CA LEU A 355 -3.90 0.46 14.20
C LEU A 355 -4.86 -0.26 15.17
N VAL A 356 -4.75 -1.60 15.28
CA VAL A 356 -5.58 -2.43 16.17
C VAL A 356 -5.03 -2.48 17.61
N GLY A 357 -3.72 -2.51 17.77
CA GLY A 357 -3.03 -2.64 19.06
C GLY A 357 -3.02 -1.37 19.91
N LEU A 358 -3.36 -0.22 19.32
CA LEU A 358 -3.51 1.06 20.02
C LEU A 358 -4.92 1.20 20.58
N ARG A 359 -5.33 0.30 21.47
CA ARG A 359 -6.40 0.62 22.41
C ARG A 359 -5.80 1.48 23.54
N PRO A 360 -6.51 2.54 23.99
CA PRO A 360 -6.07 3.33 25.14
C PRO A 360 -5.89 2.47 26.39
#